data_AF-A0A3R6EC99-F1
#
_entry.id   AF-A0A3R6EC99-F1
#
_cell.length_a   1.000
_cell.length_b   1.000
_cell.length_c   1.000
_cell.angle_alpha   90.00
_cell.angle_beta   90.00
_cell.angle_gamma   90.00
#
_symmetry.space_group_name_H-M   'P 1'
#
loop_
_entity.id
_entity.type
_entity.pdbx_description
1 polymer ?
#
loop_
_entity_poly.entity_id
_entity_poly.type
_entity_poly.pdbx_seq_one_letter_code
_entity_poly.pdbx_strand_id
1 'polypeptide(L)'
;MIKPFPAYRQPDSMDCGPTCLRMIARFYGRAYSIQNLREKAFITREGVSMLGISEAAEAIGFRTSGVRITMDELEKECPLPCILHWNQWHFVVCYKIK
;
A
#
# COMPACT_ATOMS: atom_id res chain seq x y z
N MET A 1 -4.53 -24.43 -5.87
CA MET A 1 -3.72 -23.44 -6.59
C MET A 1 -3.62 -22.17 -5.76
N ILE A 2 -2.42 -21.82 -5.29
CA ILE A 2 -2.18 -20.50 -4.65
C ILE A 2 -2.19 -19.47 -5.78
N LYS A 3 -3.13 -18.51 -5.76
CA LYS A 3 -3.11 -17.42 -6.74
C LYS A 3 -1.88 -16.55 -6.47
N PRO A 4 -1.11 -16.15 -7.50
CA PRO A 4 0.00 -15.23 -7.31
C PRO A 4 -0.51 -13.91 -6.72
N PHE A 5 0.31 -13.28 -5.88
CA PHE A 5 -0.03 -11.96 -5.34
C PHE A 5 -0.19 -10.96 -6.51
N PRO A 6 -1.22 -10.09 -6.50
CA PRO A 6 -1.39 -9.11 -7.56
C PRO A 6 -0.19 -8.17 -7.67
N ALA A 7 0.42 -8.11 -8.85
CA ALA A 7 1.54 -7.23 -9.12
C ALA A 7 1.14 -6.18 -10.17
N TYR A 8 1.25 -4.91 -9.81
CA TYR A 8 1.05 -3.78 -10.71
C TYR A 8 2.34 -2.97 -10.79
N ARG A 9 2.72 -2.56 -12.02
CA ARG A 9 3.80 -1.59 -12.19
C ARG A 9 3.26 -0.18 -11.94
N GLN A 10 4.04 0.63 -11.22
CA GLN A 10 3.72 2.03 -11.01
C GLN A 10 3.88 2.78 -12.35
N PRO A 11 2.86 3.54 -12.80
CA PRO A 11 2.96 4.32 -14.03
C PRO A 11 3.94 5.48 -13.93
N ASP A 12 3.99 6.15 -12.77
CA ASP A 12 4.91 7.24 -12.46
C ASP A 12 5.81 6.90 -11.26
N SER A 13 6.97 7.55 -11.17
CA SER A 13 7.84 7.55 -9.99
C SER A 13 7.11 7.85 -8.67
N MET A 14 6.11 8.73 -8.71
CA MET A 14 5.36 9.20 -7.54
C MET A 14 4.19 8.29 -7.14
N ASP A 15 3.91 7.24 -7.91
CA ASP A 15 2.74 6.38 -7.70
C ASP A 15 2.97 5.17 -6.79
N CYS A 16 4.12 5.08 -6.13
CA CYS A 16 4.46 3.89 -5.34
C CYS A 16 3.38 3.56 -4.29
N GLY A 17 2.90 4.53 -3.51
CA GLY A 17 1.82 4.32 -2.53
C GLY A 17 0.47 3.93 -3.14
N PRO A 18 -0.12 4.69 -4.08
CA PRO A 18 -1.35 4.31 -4.77
C PRO A 18 -1.26 2.93 -5.46
N THR A 19 -0.09 2.60 -6.01
CA THR A 19 0.15 1.28 -6.62
C THR A 19 0.16 0.17 -5.57
N CYS A 20 0.77 0.41 -4.39
CA CYS A 20 0.70 -0.51 -3.26
C CYS A 20 -0.75 -0.75 -2.82
N LEU A 21 -1.53 0.33 -2.64
CA LEU A 21 -2.93 0.25 -2.27
C LEU A 21 -3.75 -0.51 -3.32
N ARG A 22 -3.46 -0.32 -4.61
CA ARG A 22 -4.09 -1.07 -5.72
C ARG A 22 -3.81 -2.56 -5.63
N MET A 23 -2.57 -2.94 -5.34
CA MET A 23 -2.18 -4.35 -5.19
C MET A 23 -2.91 -5.01 -4.01
N ILE A 24 -2.95 -4.34 -2.86
CA ILE A 24 -3.66 -4.83 -1.66
C ILE A 24 -5.17 -4.90 -1.90
N ALA A 25 -5.78 -3.87 -2.49
CA ALA A 25 -7.21 -3.89 -2.83
C ALA A 25 -7.55 -5.07 -3.76
N ARG A 26 -6.69 -5.32 -4.76
CA ARG A 26 -6.85 -6.45 -5.67
C ARG A 26 -6.71 -7.80 -4.97
N PHE A 27 -5.83 -7.90 -3.98
CA PHE A 27 -5.66 -9.10 -3.17
C PHE A 27 -6.96 -9.45 -2.43
N TYR A 28 -7.66 -8.44 -1.89
CA TYR A 28 -8.98 -8.59 -1.26
C TYR A 28 -10.16 -8.62 -2.25
N GLY A 29 -9.89 -8.77 -3.56
CA GLY A 29 -10.92 -8.95 -4.58
C GLY A 29 -11.54 -7.66 -5.12
N ARG A 30 -11.08 -6.48 -4.70
CA ARG A 30 -11.57 -5.18 -5.19
C ARG A 30 -10.66 -4.62 -6.28
N ALA A 31 -11.24 -4.05 -7.33
CA ALA A 31 -10.48 -3.46 -8.44
C ALA A 31 -10.72 -1.95 -8.48
N TYR A 32 -9.63 -1.19 -8.42
CA TYR A 32 -9.64 0.27 -8.56
C TYR A 32 -8.68 0.69 -9.67
N SER A 33 -9.03 1.76 -10.38
CA SER A 33 -8.10 2.41 -11.30
C SER A 33 -7.01 3.12 -10.49
N ILE A 34 -5.81 3.23 -11.05
CA ILE A 34 -4.73 3.98 -10.41
C ILE A 34 -5.14 5.44 -10.20
N GLN A 35 -5.81 6.05 -11.19
CA GLN A 35 -6.28 7.43 -11.15
C GLN A 35 -7.22 7.69 -9.98
N ASN A 36 -8.17 6.78 -9.71
CA ASN A 36 -9.08 6.90 -8.57
C ASN A 36 -8.33 6.88 -7.23
N LEU A 37 -7.30 6.05 -7.11
CA LEU A 37 -6.48 5.97 -5.90
C LEU A 37 -5.55 7.19 -5.76
N ARG A 38 -5.05 7.75 -6.87
CA ARG A 38 -4.26 9.00 -6.86
C ARG A 38 -5.07 10.17 -6.32
N GLU A 39 -6.30 10.31 -6.80
CA GLU A 39 -7.22 11.38 -6.36
C GLU A 39 -7.55 11.27 -4.87
N LYS A 40 -7.71 10.05 -4.36
CA LYS A 40 -7.98 9.79 -2.94
C LYS A 40 -6.76 9.95 -2.04
N ALA A 41 -5.56 9.70 -2.56
CA ALA A 41 -4.32 9.73 -1.79
C ALA A 41 -3.67 11.12 -1.73
N PHE A 42 -4.30 12.14 -2.32
CA PHE A 42 -3.82 13.52 -2.33
C PHE A 42 -2.34 13.65 -2.72
N ILE A 43 -1.94 12.99 -3.82
CA ILE A 43 -0.56 13.01 -4.30
C ILE A 43 -0.09 14.44 -4.54
N THR A 44 1.05 14.78 -3.98
CA THR A 44 1.72 16.06 -4.20
C THR A 44 2.89 15.90 -5.17
N ARG A 45 3.57 17.00 -5.50
CA ARG A 45 4.82 16.98 -6.27
C ARG A 45 5.98 16.28 -5.56
N GLU A 46 5.83 15.96 -4.28
CA GLU A 46 6.83 15.25 -3.47
C GLU A 46 6.50 13.76 -3.33
N GLY A 47 5.40 13.31 -3.94
CA GLY A 47 4.90 11.94 -3.85
C GLY A 47 3.68 11.85 -2.93
N VAL A 48 3.57 10.73 -2.23
CA VAL A 48 2.43 10.43 -1.36
C VAL A 48 2.91 10.21 0.06
N SER A 49 2.20 10.79 1.04
CA SER A 49 2.51 10.57 2.45
C SER A 49 1.87 9.29 2.98
N MET A 50 2.39 8.74 4.08
CA MET A 50 1.76 7.61 4.76
C MET A 50 0.32 7.93 5.20
N LEU A 51 0.07 9.18 5.62
CA LEU A 51 -1.26 9.66 5.96
C LEU A 51 -2.18 9.63 4.72
N GLY A 52 -1.74 10.15 3.57
CA GLY A 52 -2.52 10.14 2.34
C GLY A 52 -2.84 8.73 1.85
N ILE A 53 -1.90 7.78 2.00
CA ILE A 53 -2.18 6.36 1.72
C ILE A 53 -3.26 5.82 2.68
N SER A 54 -3.18 6.14 3.97
CA SER A 54 -4.16 5.71 4.98
C SER A 54 -5.55 6.26 4.67
N GLU A 55 -5.66 7.57 4.43
CA GLU A 55 -6.94 8.22 4.07
C GLU A 55 -7.53 7.64 2.78
N ALA A 56 -6.70 7.38 1.77
CA ALA A 56 -7.15 6.74 0.55
C ALA A 56 -7.68 5.31 0.77
N ALA A 57 -7.01 4.55 1.64
CA ALA A 57 -7.41 3.20 2.00
C ALA A 57 -8.75 3.20 2.76
N GLU A 58 -8.92 4.11 3.72
CA GLU A 58 -10.19 4.29 4.45
C GLU A 58 -11.32 4.73 3.51
N ALA A 59 -11.03 5.64 2.57
CA ALA A 59 -12.00 6.10 1.56
C ALA A 59 -12.46 5.00 0.58
N ILE A 60 -11.78 3.85 0.53
CA ILE A 60 -12.20 2.67 -0.26
C ILE A 60 -12.70 1.51 0.64
N GLY A 61 -12.85 1.75 1.95
CA GLY A 61 -13.48 0.85 2.90
C GLY A 61 -12.51 -0.06 3.67
N PHE A 62 -11.21 0.24 3.69
CA PHE A 62 -10.30 -0.38 4.64
C PHE A 62 -10.37 0.31 5.99
N ARG A 63 -9.86 -0.37 7.02
CA ARG A 63 -9.46 0.25 8.28
C ARG A 63 -7.95 0.13 8.38
N THR A 64 -7.25 1.24 8.54
CA THR A 64 -5.79 1.27 8.54
C THR A 64 -5.24 1.71 9.90
N SER A 65 -4.00 1.35 10.15
CA SER A 65 -3.23 1.82 11.30
C SER A 65 -1.80 2.06 10.86
N GLY A 66 -1.33 3.29 11.02
CA GLY A 66 0.07 3.64 10.80
C GLY A 66 0.87 3.37 12.07
N VAL A 67 1.83 2.46 12.01
CA VAL A 67 2.65 2.06 13.15
C VAL A 67 4.13 2.11 12.81
N ARG A 68 4.96 2.34 13.83
CA ARG A 68 6.41 2.16 13.76
C ARG A 68 6.76 0.96 14.62
N ILE A 69 7.25 -0.09 13.97
CA ILE A 69 7.54 -1.38 14.60
C ILE A 69 8.93 -1.89 14.20
N THR A 70 9.47 -2.79 15.00
CA THR A 70 10.70 -3.54 14.74
C THR A 70 10.47 -4.68 13.72
N MET A 71 11.57 -5.29 13.25
CA MET A 71 11.48 -6.45 12.35
C MET A 71 10.82 -7.66 13.02
N ASP A 72 11.09 -7.89 14.31
CA ASP A 72 10.49 -8.97 15.09
C ASP A 72 8.97 -8.81 15.22
N GLU A 73 8.50 -7.58 15.51
CA GLU A 73 7.07 -7.27 15.57
C GLU A 73 6.41 -7.38 14.20
N LEU A 74 7.11 -6.98 13.12
CA LEU A 74 6.64 -7.17 11.75
C LEU A 74 6.42 -8.64 11.41
N GLU A 75 7.31 -9.53 11.86
CA GLU A 75 7.21 -10.97 11.60
C GLU A 75 6.12 -11.65 12.46
N LYS A 76 5.99 -11.26 13.73
CA LYS A 76 5.14 -11.96 14.70
C LYS A 76 3.71 -11.41 14.80
N GLU A 77 3.53 -10.11 14.60
CA GLU A 77 2.28 -9.42 14.98
C GLU A 77 1.57 -8.73 13.80
N CYS A 78 2.30 -8.35 12.75
CA CYS A 78 1.73 -7.55 11.68
C CYS A 78 0.89 -8.39 10.70
N PRO A 79 -0.39 -8.04 10.44
CA PRO A 79 -1.18 -8.71 9.43
C PRO A 79 -0.67 -8.40 8.03
N LEU A 80 -0.56 -9.43 7.19
CA LEU A 80 -0.15 -9.31 5.78
C LEU A 80 -1.36 -9.47 4.83
N PRO A 81 -1.39 -8.77 3.68
CA PRO A 81 -0.37 -7.85 3.19
C PRO A 81 -0.42 -6.47 3.86
N CYS A 82 0.74 -5.86 4.07
CA CYS A 82 0.87 -4.50 4.60
C CYS A 82 1.76 -3.62 3.70
N ILE A 83 1.66 -2.29 3.89
CA ILE A 83 2.48 -1.31 3.17
C ILE A 83 3.64 -0.91 4.08
N LEU A 84 4.86 -1.00 3.58
CA LEU A 84 6.07 -0.59 4.28
C LEU A 84 6.62 0.69 3.65
N HIS A 85 7.13 1.58 4.49
CA HIS A 85 7.94 2.72 4.06
C HIS A 85 9.40 2.28 3.95
N TRP A 86 10.00 2.47 2.77
CA TRP A 86 11.33 1.96 2.41
C TRP A 86 12.27 3.11 2.05
N ASN A 87 13.45 3.11 2.66
CA ASN A 87 14.54 4.05 2.39
C ASN A 87 14.16 5.55 2.46
N GLN A 88 13.12 5.90 3.23
CA GLN A 88 12.61 7.27 3.41
C GLN A 88 11.96 7.95 2.18
N TRP A 89 11.79 7.26 1.06
CA TRP A 89 11.19 7.86 -0.15
C TRP A 89 10.32 6.90 -0.98
N HIS A 90 10.22 5.63 -0.61
CA HIS A 90 9.49 4.63 -1.39
C HIS A 90 8.50 3.83 -0.54
N PHE A 91 7.45 3.31 -1.17
CA PHE A 91 6.51 2.40 -0.53
C PHE A 91 6.49 1.06 -1.24
N VAL A 92 6.46 -0.02 -0.46
CA VAL A 92 6.44 -1.39 -0.96
C VAL A 92 5.35 -2.19 -0.25
N VAL A 93 4.89 -3.27 -0.88
CA VAL A 93 3.95 -4.22 -0.25
C VAL A 93 4.73 -5.42 0.28
N CYS A 94 4.62 -5.68 1.58
CA CYS A 94 4.99 -6.95 2.16
C CYS A 94 3.76 -7.86 2.16
N TYR A 95 3.81 -8.95 1.41
CA TYR A 95 2.69 -9.91 1.32
C TYR A 95 3.01 -11.29 1.93
N LYS A 96 4.28 -11.57 2.20
CA LYS A 96 4.74 -12.81 2.83
C LYS A 96 6.15 -12.64 3.40
N ILE A 97 6.37 -13.13 4.62
CA ILE A 97 7.68 -13.28 5.26
C ILE A 97 8.01 -14.79 5.29
N LYS A 98 9.28 -15.16 5.12
CA LYS A 98 9.77 -16.54 5.05
C LYS A 98 11.06 -16.70 5.81
#